data_AF-A0A845I471-F1
#
_entry.id   AF-A0A845I471-F1
#
_cell.length_a   1.000
_cell.length_b   1.000
_cell.length_c   1.000
_cell.angle_alpha   90.00
_cell.angle_beta   90.00
_cell.angle_gamma   90.00
#
_symmetry.space_group_name_H-M   'P 1'
#
loop_
_entity.id
_entity.type
_entity.pdbx_description
1 polymer ?
#
loop_
_entity_poly.entity_id
_entity_poly.type
_entity_poly.pdbx_seq_one_letter_code
_entity_poly.pdbx_strand_id
1 'polypeptide(L)'
;MMRVIRNLIGVLLGMVTLCHAATDPECLKHLGGAFGDVECFNGLSIELKKENQVLVKEISASIPSGNKNRNLVKDYLRHQEKGRDFCELSRQSLTNWKREVKAKNPRYYDYDVAYYECLYLLVEQENRFLKNLSKNVDQR
;
A
#
# COMPACT_ATOMS: atom_id res chain seq x y z
N MET A 1 -55.63 -28.59 -20.04
CA MET A 1 -55.00 -27.26 -20.24
C MET A 1 -54.45 -26.80 -18.90
N MET A 2 -53.13 -26.70 -18.74
CA MET A 2 -52.44 -25.75 -17.84
C MET A 2 -50.93 -25.85 -18.06
N ARG A 3 -50.31 -24.67 -18.18
CA ARG A 3 -48.93 -24.39 -18.58
C ARG A 3 -47.97 -24.58 -17.42
N VAL A 4 -46.74 -24.99 -17.69
CA VAL A 4 -45.57 -24.51 -16.92
C VAL A 4 -44.40 -24.26 -17.88
N ILE A 5 -44.25 -23.01 -18.31
CA ILE A 5 -43.04 -22.49 -18.96
C ILE A 5 -42.06 -22.20 -17.82
N ARG A 6 -41.00 -23.00 -17.72
CA ARG A 6 -39.97 -22.84 -16.70
C ARG A 6 -38.83 -21.99 -17.27
N ASN A 7 -38.89 -20.69 -16.99
CA ASN A 7 -37.86 -19.72 -17.32
C ASN A 7 -36.54 -20.09 -16.61
N LEU A 8 -35.52 -20.41 -17.40
CA LEU A 8 -34.12 -20.51 -16.97
C LEU A 8 -33.55 -19.09 -16.91
N ILE A 9 -33.53 -18.51 -15.71
CA ILE A 9 -32.78 -17.27 -15.43
C ILE A 9 -31.32 -17.67 -15.26
N GLY A 10 -30.50 -17.41 -16.28
CA GLY A 10 -29.05 -17.52 -16.22
C GLY A 10 -28.48 -16.44 -15.30
N VAL A 11 -27.87 -16.84 -14.20
CA VAL A 11 -27.12 -15.95 -13.33
C VAL A 11 -25.73 -15.74 -13.95
N LEU A 12 -25.58 -14.65 -14.70
CA LEU A 12 -24.28 -14.12 -15.11
C LEU A 12 -23.63 -13.48 -13.88
N LEU A 13 -22.81 -14.25 -13.16
CA LEU A 13 -21.83 -13.70 -12.21
C LEU A 13 -20.78 -12.93 -13.03
N GLY A 14 -21.02 -11.63 -13.23
CA GLY A 14 -20.00 -10.72 -13.74
C GLY A 14 -18.87 -10.59 -12.72
N MET A 15 -17.72 -11.21 -13.01
CA MET A 15 -16.45 -10.85 -12.37
C MET A 15 -16.14 -9.41 -12.75
N VAL A 16 -16.50 -8.46 -11.89
CA VAL A 16 -16.01 -7.08 -11.98
C VAL A 16 -14.57 -7.11 -11.49
N THR A 17 -13.63 -7.30 -12.42
CA THR A 17 -12.22 -7.02 -12.19
C THR A 17 -12.08 -5.52 -11.95
N LEU A 18 -11.96 -5.12 -10.69
CA LEU A 18 -11.55 -3.78 -10.27
C LEU A 18 -10.12 -3.53 -10.78
N CYS A 19 -10.01 -3.04 -12.00
CA CYS A 19 -8.77 -2.47 -12.53
C CYS A 19 -8.48 -1.20 -11.71
N HIS A 20 -7.69 -1.34 -10.64
CA HIS A 20 -7.07 -0.17 -10.01
C HIS A 20 -6.03 0.35 -10.99
N ALA A 21 -6.29 1.52 -11.57
CA ALA A 21 -5.30 2.23 -12.35
C ALA A 21 -4.07 2.50 -11.48
N ALA A 22 -2.88 2.32 -12.06
CA ALA A 22 -1.64 2.66 -11.39
C ALA A 22 -1.58 4.19 -11.15
N THR A 23 -1.02 4.59 -10.01
CA THR A 23 -0.79 5.98 -9.63
C THR A 23 0.47 6.47 -10.32
N ASP A 24 0.38 7.57 -11.06
CA ASP A 24 1.52 8.14 -11.77
C ASP A 24 2.50 8.81 -10.79
N PRO A 25 3.78 8.38 -10.71
CA PRO A 25 4.79 9.01 -9.86
C PRO A 25 5.00 10.51 -10.10
N GLU A 26 4.64 11.03 -11.28
CA GLU A 26 4.68 12.47 -11.57
C GLU A 26 3.82 13.28 -10.59
N CYS A 27 2.83 12.68 -9.92
CA CYS A 27 2.03 13.35 -8.89
C CYS A 27 2.89 13.94 -7.75
N LEU A 28 4.05 13.35 -7.45
CA LEU A 28 4.98 13.86 -6.44
C LEU A 28 5.60 15.22 -6.81
N LYS A 29 5.56 15.62 -8.08
CA LYS A 29 6.02 16.95 -8.54
C LYS A 29 4.97 18.04 -8.39
N HIS A 30 3.73 17.66 -8.05
CA HIS A 30 2.57 18.54 -8.01
C HIS A 30 1.94 18.62 -6.61
N LEU A 31 2.71 18.30 -5.57
CA LEU A 31 2.26 18.36 -4.17
C LEU A 31 1.90 19.79 -3.77
N GLY A 32 0.72 19.96 -3.18
CA GLY A 32 0.15 21.27 -2.83
C GLY A 32 -0.43 21.35 -1.42
N GLY A 33 -0.29 20.29 -0.61
CA GLY A 33 -0.80 20.20 0.75
C GLY A 33 -2.30 19.96 0.84
N ALA A 34 -2.90 19.25 -0.13
CA ALA A 34 -4.33 19.01 -0.20
C ALA A 34 -4.66 17.54 -0.47
N PHE A 35 -5.96 17.23 -0.61
CA PHE A 35 -6.48 15.90 -0.92
C PHE A 35 -5.74 15.14 -2.05
N GLY A 36 -5.31 15.84 -3.11
CA GLY A 36 -4.55 15.22 -4.21
C GLY A 36 -3.23 14.58 -3.76
N ASP A 37 -2.59 15.16 -2.74
CA ASP A 37 -1.35 14.64 -2.16
C ASP A 37 -1.63 13.32 -1.41
N VAL A 38 -2.77 13.21 -0.71
CA VAL A 38 -3.19 11.96 -0.04
C VAL A 38 -3.35 10.84 -1.05
N GLU A 39 -4.04 11.10 -2.16
CA GLU A 39 -4.24 10.10 -3.21
C GLU A 39 -2.91 9.68 -3.85
N CYS A 40 -2.03 10.65 -4.12
CA CYS A 40 -0.69 10.40 -4.65
C CYS A 40 0.12 9.50 -3.72
N PHE A 41 0.30 9.89 -2.46
CA PHE A 41 1.09 9.12 -1.49
C PHE A 41 0.50 7.73 -1.22
N ASN A 42 -0.82 7.64 -1.03
CA ASN A 42 -1.47 6.35 -0.78
C ASN A 42 -1.38 5.42 -1.98
N GLY A 43 -1.62 5.94 -3.18
CA GLY A 43 -1.54 5.20 -4.43
C GLY A 43 -0.15 4.61 -4.66
N LEU A 44 0.89 5.44 -4.58
CA LEU A 44 2.28 5.00 -4.71
C LEU A 44 2.70 4.04 -3.58
N SER A 45 2.23 4.26 -2.35
CA SER A 45 2.48 3.33 -1.24
C SER A 45 1.92 1.94 -1.50
N ILE A 46 0.72 1.85 -2.08
CA ILE A 46 0.09 0.56 -2.43
C ILE A 46 0.92 -0.19 -3.48
N GLU A 47 1.44 0.52 -4.47
CA GLU A 47 2.28 -0.07 -5.52
C GLU A 47 3.61 -0.56 -4.96
N LEU A 48 4.29 0.27 -4.18
CA LEU A 48 5.54 -0.12 -3.53
C LEU A 48 5.34 -1.31 -2.58
N LYS A 49 4.22 -1.39 -1.85
CA LYS A 49 3.89 -2.56 -1.02
C LYS A 49 3.75 -3.84 -1.85
N LYS A 50 3.11 -3.76 -3.03
CA LYS A 50 3.00 -4.90 -3.95
C LYS A 50 4.37 -5.32 -4.46
N GLU A 51 5.22 -4.36 -4.86
CA GLU A 51 6.58 -4.63 -5.28
C GLU A 51 7.42 -5.27 -4.16
N ASN A 52 7.32 -4.75 -2.93
CA ASN A 52 8.02 -5.30 -1.77
C ASN A 52 7.62 -6.75 -1.50
N GLN A 53 6.34 -7.12 -1.67
CA GLN A 53 5.90 -8.51 -1.52
C GLN A 53 6.57 -9.45 -2.52
N VAL A 54 6.76 -8.99 -3.77
CA VAL A 54 7.47 -9.74 -4.81
C VAL A 54 8.95 -9.89 -4.43
N LEU A 55 9.62 -8.79 -4.10
CA LEU A 55 11.04 -8.78 -3.71
C LEU A 55 11.30 -9.69 -2.50
N VAL A 56 10.44 -9.64 -1.48
CA VAL A 56 10.56 -10.49 -0.28
C VAL A 56 10.45 -11.96 -0.64
N LYS A 57 9.55 -12.33 -1.55
CA LYS A 57 9.39 -13.71 -2.00
C LYS A 57 10.64 -14.19 -2.75
N GLU A 58 11.19 -13.36 -3.62
CA GLU A 58 12.42 -13.64 -4.38
C GLU A 58 13.63 -13.80 -3.45
N ILE A 59 13.86 -12.83 -2.56
CA ILE A 59 14.92 -12.87 -1.54
C ILE A 59 14.77 -14.09 -0.64
N SER A 60 13.54 -14.43 -0.23
CA SER A 60 13.32 -15.58 0.64
C SER A 60 13.61 -16.91 -0.07
N ALA A 61 13.34 -16.99 -1.37
CA ALA A 61 13.57 -18.18 -2.19
C ALA A 61 15.07 -18.40 -2.45
N SER A 62 15.85 -17.33 -2.59
CA SER A 62 17.29 -17.40 -2.83
C SER A 62 18.13 -17.68 -1.59
N ILE A 63 17.57 -17.55 -0.38
CA ILE A 63 18.24 -17.94 0.87
C ILE A 63 18.24 -19.47 1.03
N PRO A 64 19.42 -20.13 1.16
CA PRO A 64 19.51 -21.58 1.34
C PRO A 64 18.71 -22.11 2.54
N SER A 65 18.21 -23.33 2.42
CA SER A 65 17.48 -23.99 3.52
C SER A 65 18.37 -24.11 4.76
N GLY A 66 17.79 -23.91 5.95
CA GLY A 66 18.52 -23.92 7.23
C GLY A 66 19.36 -22.66 7.53
N ASN A 67 19.42 -21.69 6.61
CA ASN A 67 20.14 -20.44 6.86
C ASN A 67 19.36 -19.53 7.84
N LYS A 68 19.99 -19.22 8.98
CA LYS A 68 19.43 -18.35 10.03
C LYS A 68 19.00 -16.96 9.55
N ASN A 69 19.59 -16.46 8.46
CA ASN A 69 19.30 -15.14 7.90
C ASN A 69 17.88 -15.04 7.32
N ARG A 70 17.23 -16.18 7.02
CA ARG A 70 15.82 -16.19 6.58
C ARG A 70 14.89 -15.52 7.58
N ASN A 71 15.19 -15.63 8.88
CA ASN A 71 14.39 -14.98 9.92
C ASN A 71 14.67 -13.47 10.00
N LEU A 72 15.89 -13.02 9.66
CA LEU A 72 16.24 -11.59 9.71
C LEU A 72 15.44 -10.75 8.72
N VAL A 73 15.16 -11.28 7.52
CA VAL A 73 14.29 -10.59 6.54
C VAL A 73 12.87 -10.45 7.09
N LYS A 74 12.33 -11.50 7.70
CA LYS A 74 11.00 -11.46 8.35
C LYS A 74 10.97 -10.48 9.53
N ASP A 75 12.02 -10.47 10.33
CA ASP A 75 12.14 -9.57 11.48
C ASP A 75 12.22 -8.12 11.01
N TYR A 76 13.00 -7.84 9.98
CA TYR A 76 13.07 -6.52 9.34
C TYR A 76 11.69 -6.03 8.89
N LEU A 77 10.92 -6.85 8.16
CA LEU A 77 9.56 -6.48 7.73
C LEU A 77 8.62 -6.22 8.90
N ARG A 78 8.73 -7.02 9.97
CA ARG A 78 7.94 -6.80 11.20
C ARG A 78 8.31 -5.47 11.87
N HIS A 79 9.58 -5.08 11.85
CA HIS A 79 10.01 -3.79 12.37
C HIS A 79 9.56 -2.62 11.50
N GLN A 80 9.53 -2.78 10.17
CA GLN A 80 8.96 -1.79 9.26
C GLN A 80 7.46 -1.62 9.48
N GLU A 81 6.70 -2.70 9.65
CA GLU A 81 5.27 -2.61 9.96
C GLU A 81 5.01 -1.83 11.25
N LYS A 82 5.77 -2.10 12.32
CA LYS A 82 5.72 -1.32 13.57
C LYS A 82 6.09 0.14 13.38
N GLY A 83 6.97 0.44 12.41
CA GLY A 83 7.32 1.81 12.04
C GLY A 83 6.11 2.65 11.63
N ARG A 84 5.03 2.02 11.13
CA ARG A 84 3.79 2.70 10.77
C ARG A 84 3.06 3.30 11.95
N ASP A 85 3.26 2.75 13.15
CA ASP A 85 2.69 3.31 14.38
C ASP A 85 3.20 4.74 14.63
N PHE A 86 4.43 5.07 14.21
CA PHE A 86 4.94 6.44 14.28
C PHE A 86 4.20 7.39 13.33
N CYS A 87 3.82 6.92 12.14
CA CYS A 87 3.01 7.72 11.21
C CYS A 87 1.62 7.98 11.79
N GLU A 88 1.03 7.00 12.49
CA GLU A 88 -0.27 7.19 13.14
C GLU A 88 -0.22 8.30 14.21
N LEU A 89 0.90 8.48 14.90
CA LEU A 89 1.07 9.59 15.85
C LEU A 89 0.97 10.96 15.17
N SER A 90 1.38 11.11 13.90
CA SER A 90 1.22 12.39 13.19
C SER A 90 -0.26 12.72 12.97
N ARG A 91 -1.06 11.73 12.59
CA ARG A 91 -2.52 11.84 12.47
C ARG A 91 -3.19 12.18 13.80
N GLN A 92 -2.78 11.48 14.87
CA GLN A 92 -3.30 11.68 16.22
C GLN A 92 -2.94 13.05 16.80
N SER A 93 -1.76 13.59 16.46
CA SER A 93 -1.31 14.90 16.93
C SER A 93 -2.16 16.07 16.41
N LEU A 94 -2.83 15.89 15.27
CA LEU A 94 -3.69 16.89 14.65
C LEU A 94 -5.16 16.74 15.07
N THR A 95 -5.54 15.58 15.62
CA THR A 95 -6.88 15.35 16.15
C THR A 95 -7.09 16.22 17.39
N ASN A 96 -8.18 17.00 17.41
CA ASN A 96 -8.54 18.02 18.41
C ASN A 96 -7.90 19.43 18.27
N TRP A 97 -6.94 19.64 17.36
CA TRP A 97 -6.37 20.98 17.10
C TRP A 97 -7.10 21.76 16.02
N LYS A 98 -7.64 21.10 15.00
CA LYS A 98 -8.48 21.73 13.97
C LYS A 98 -9.86 21.10 13.96
N ARG A 99 -10.89 21.95 13.97
CA ARG A 99 -12.28 21.54 13.72
C ARG A 99 -12.48 21.54 12.21
N GLU A 100 -12.72 20.39 11.64
CA GLU A 100 -12.86 20.29 10.19
C GLU A 100 -14.14 20.96 9.70
N VAL A 101 -14.01 21.67 8.58
CA VAL A 101 -15.15 21.86 7.70
C VAL A 101 -15.37 20.51 7.03
N LYS A 102 -16.56 19.92 7.17
CA LYS A 102 -16.90 18.61 6.54
C LYS A 102 -16.34 18.56 5.13
N ALA A 103 -15.33 17.72 4.91
CA ALA A 103 -14.80 17.49 3.58
C ALA A 103 -15.94 17.00 2.68
N LYS A 104 -16.02 17.52 1.44
CA LYS A 104 -17.00 17.04 0.45
C LYS A 104 -16.78 15.55 0.11
N ASN A 105 -15.59 15.02 0.37
CA ASN A 105 -15.25 13.62 0.23
C ASN A 105 -15.04 13.00 1.62
N PRO A 106 -15.86 12.03 2.07
CA PRO A 106 -15.77 11.45 3.41
C PRO A 106 -14.59 10.48 3.59
N ARG A 107 -13.78 10.23 2.55
CA ARG A 107 -12.76 9.18 2.58
C ARG A 107 -11.43 9.60 3.22
N TYR A 108 -11.02 10.86 3.06
CA TYR A 108 -9.74 11.37 3.58
C TYR A 108 -9.91 12.79 4.10
N TYR A 109 -9.09 13.13 5.08
CA TYR A 109 -9.03 14.44 5.71
C TYR A 109 -7.78 15.20 5.29
N ASP A 110 -7.82 16.54 5.26
CA ASP A 110 -6.64 17.34 4.84
C ASP A 110 -5.44 17.14 5.78
N TYR A 111 -5.69 16.83 7.06
CA TYR A 111 -4.61 16.49 8.00
C TYR A 111 -4.02 15.08 7.78
N ASP A 112 -4.64 14.25 6.94
CA ASP A 112 -4.10 12.93 6.63
C ASP A 112 -2.88 13.00 5.69
N VAL A 113 -2.63 14.15 5.04
CA VAL A 113 -1.48 14.32 4.13
C VAL A 113 -0.17 13.93 4.83
N ALA A 114 0.08 14.45 6.04
CA ALA A 114 1.28 14.12 6.81
C ALA A 114 1.37 12.64 7.21
N TYR A 115 0.23 11.98 7.43
CA TYR A 115 0.17 10.55 7.70
C TYR A 115 0.53 9.73 6.46
N TYR A 116 -0.09 10.04 5.31
CA TYR A 116 0.14 9.31 4.08
C TYR A 116 1.54 9.57 3.49
N GLU A 117 2.07 10.78 3.62
CA GLU A 117 3.46 11.10 3.30
C GLU A 117 4.42 10.23 4.13
N CYS A 118 4.22 10.16 5.45
CA CYS A 118 5.03 9.33 6.34
C CYS A 118 4.98 7.85 5.92
N LEU A 119 3.79 7.32 5.62
CA LEU A 119 3.64 5.95 5.14
C LEU A 119 4.38 5.72 3.81
N TYR A 120 4.29 6.66 2.88
CA TYR A 120 4.97 6.58 1.60
C TYR A 120 6.49 6.50 1.78
N LEU A 121 7.07 7.42 2.56
CA LEU A 121 8.51 7.46 2.82
C LEU A 121 9.03 6.17 3.49
N LEU A 122 8.27 5.62 4.44
CA LEU A 122 8.59 4.37 5.11
C LEU A 122 8.63 3.20 4.13
N VAL A 123 7.59 3.06 3.31
CA VAL A 123 7.48 1.97 2.32
C VAL A 123 8.52 2.12 1.21
N GLU A 124 8.81 3.35 0.79
CA GLU A 124 9.84 3.66 -0.19
C GLU A 124 11.24 3.30 0.33
N GLN A 125 11.54 3.61 1.60
CA GLN A 125 12.77 3.18 2.25
C GLN A 125 12.86 1.64 2.31
N GLU A 126 11.77 0.97 2.69
CA GLU A 126 11.69 -0.49 2.70
C GLU A 126 11.99 -1.08 1.32
N ASN A 127 11.38 -0.52 0.27
CA ASN A 127 11.56 -0.94 -1.12
C ASN A 127 13.02 -0.79 -1.58
N ARG A 128 13.65 0.36 -1.32
CA ARG A 128 15.07 0.58 -1.64
C ARG A 128 15.97 -0.44 -0.97
N PHE A 129 15.73 -0.72 0.32
CA PHE A 129 16.49 -1.73 1.04
C PHE A 129 16.34 -3.12 0.42
N LEU A 130 15.11 -3.54 0.12
CA LEU A 130 14.83 -4.84 -0.49
C LEU A 130 15.46 -4.97 -1.89
N LYS A 131 15.38 -3.93 -2.74
CA LYS A 131 16.06 -3.91 -4.04
C LYS A 131 17.57 -4.09 -3.92
N ASN A 132 18.18 -3.40 -2.96
CA ASN A 132 19.62 -3.53 -2.71
C ASN A 132 19.96 -4.93 -2.19
N LEU A 133 19.13 -5.51 -1.32
CA LEU A 133 19.31 -6.86 -0.84
C LEU A 133 19.21 -7.87 -1.98
N SER A 134 18.19 -7.77 -2.84
CA SER A 134 18.02 -8.66 -4.00
C SER A 134 19.24 -8.64 -4.92
N LYS A 135 19.72 -7.46 -5.30
CA LYS A 135 20.92 -7.29 -6.14
C LYS A 135 22.15 -8.00 -5.58
N ASN A 136 22.32 -7.98 -4.26
CA ASN A 136 23.47 -8.62 -3.60
C ASN A 136 23.31 -10.14 -3.48
N VAL A 137 22.09 -10.68 -3.56
CA VAL A 137 21.87 -12.13 -3.57
C VAL A 137 22.12 -12.70 -4.96
N ASP A 138 21.80 -11.97 -6.02
CA ASP A 138 21.98 -12.40 -7.42
C ASP A 138 23.45 -12.40 -7.90
N GLN A 139 24.38 -11.89 -7.08
CA GLN A 139 25.83 -11.88 -7.35
C GLN A 139 26.56 -13.18 -6.95
N ARG A 140 25.82 -14.22 -6.54
CA ARG A 140 26.36 -15.55 -6.20
C ARG A 140 26.17 -16.54 -7.33
#